data_AF-A0A072PK21-F1
#
_entry.id   AF-A0A072PK21-F1
#
_cell.length_a   1.000
_cell.length_b   1.000
_cell.length_c   1.000
_cell.angle_alpha   90.00
_cell.angle_beta   90.00
_cell.angle_gamma   90.00
#
_symmetry.space_group_name_H-M   'P 1'
#
loop_
_entity.id
_entity.type
_entity.pdbx_description
1 polymer ?
#
loop_
_entity_poly.entity_id
_entity_poly.type
_entity_poly.pdbx_seq_one_letter_code
_entity_poly.pdbx_strand_id
1 'polypeptide(L)'
;MTQTIYTDIGGLTSEIRHELVDLPSCTLQESSFPFSLPTFPTIESFEQSRGDIFSQDSPTFQTTIEGSYYFYLAEISLRRLLNRTRTAATMLSPTIDSPTASRLADTLQNLEHQLQQWLECLPPVLRFNLPPDVFPSPDEGELVKLVRERYVEVRELLCRAYLYMCLHGGTRLTPAQIESFGARASNGLRLSIYRIQTEVPFFRHPGSWGACRVRFNHALCLIAAVRAKELNIESAACVVVPNLWRDCVSMVQDRLQAWSNEGGGISEMGILLDWLLKGPT
;
A
#
# COMPACT_ATOMS: atom_id res chain seq x y z
N MET A 1 -17.33 -11.97 -8.95
CA MET A 1 -17.49 -11.27 -7.66
C MET A 1 -17.03 -12.13 -6.47
N THR A 2 -17.41 -13.41 -6.36
CA THR A 2 -17.01 -14.29 -5.24
C THR A 2 -15.54 -14.72 -5.27
N GLN A 3 -14.91 -14.90 -6.44
CA GLN A 3 -13.50 -15.36 -6.53
C GLN A 3 -12.47 -14.29 -6.14
N THR A 4 -12.71 -13.01 -6.44
CA THR A 4 -11.85 -11.88 -6.06
C THR A 4 -11.78 -11.72 -4.53
N ILE A 5 -12.90 -12.00 -3.85
CA ILE A 5 -12.98 -11.96 -2.38
C ILE A 5 -12.13 -13.07 -1.75
N TYR A 6 -12.07 -14.27 -2.35
CA TYR A 6 -11.26 -15.37 -1.83
C TYR A 6 -9.74 -15.16 -2.01
N THR A 7 -9.32 -14.45 -3.07
CA THR A 7 -7.89 -14.14 -3.30
C THR A 7 -7.40 -13.06 -2.34
N ASP A 8 -8.24 -12.06 -2.04
CA ASP A 8 -7.92 -11.05 -1.02
C ASP A 8 -7.87 -11.66 0.39
N ILE A 9 -8.75 -12.61 0.73
CA ILE A 9 -8.71 -13.31 2.02
C ILE A 9 -7.46 -14.21 2.15
N GLY A 10 -7.06 -14.93 1.08
CA GLY A 10 -5.82 -15.72 1.07
C GLY A 10 -4.55 -14.85 1.16
N GLY A 11 -4.57 -13.68 0.51
CA GLY A 11 -3.54 -12.64 0.63
C GLY A 11 -3.47 -12.06 2.05
N LEU A 12 -4.60 -11.67 2.63
CA LEU A 12 -4.69 -11.12 3.98
C LEU A 12 -4.24 -12.12 5.05
N THR A 13 -4.65 -13.40 4.98
CA THR A 13 -4.27 -14.40 6.00
C THR A 13 -2.77 -14.68 6.03
N SER A 14 -2.09 -14.68 4.87
CA SER A 14 -0.62 -14.80 4.81
C SER A 14 0.12 -13.52 5.22
N GLU A 15 -0.47 -12.34 5.00
CA GLU A 15 0.12 -11.06 5.40
C GLU A 15 0.04 -10.78 6.89
N ILE A 16 -1.09 -11.14 7.52
CA ILE A 16 -1.34 -10.89 8.95
C ILE A 16 -0.55 -11.86 9.85
N ARG A 17 -0.04 -12.98 9.31
CA ARG A 17 0.74 -13.97 10.07
C ARG A 17 1.97 -13.38 10.79
N HIS A 18 2.62 -12.37 10.22
CA HIS A 18 3.76 -11.71 10.88
C HIS A 18 3.35 -10.94 12.14
N GLU A 19 2.06 -10.62 12.28
CA GLU A 19 1.48 -9.87 13.39
C GLU A 19 0.73 -10.77 14.39
N LEU A 20 0.44 -12.02 14.01
CA LEU A 20 -0.27 -13.02 14.81
C LEU A 20 0.60 -14.28 14.95
N VAL A 21 1.60 -14.19 15.83
CA VAL A 21 2.67 -15.20 16.02
C VAL A 21 2.12 -16.57 16.50
N ASP A 22 0.96 -16.58 17.15
CA ASP A 22 0.36 -17.79 17.74
C ASP A 22 -0.66 -18.49 16.82
N LEU A 23 -0.74 -18.11 15.54
CA LEU A 23 -1.64 -18.80 14.61
C LEU A 23 -1.07 -20.18 14.21
N PRO A 24 -1.91 -21.24 14.23
CA PRO A 24 -1.50 -22.56 13.76
C PRO A 24 -1.00 -22.51 12.30
N SER A 25 -0.12 -23.44 11.95
CA SER A 25 0.35 -23.68 10.57
C SER A 25 -0.83 -23.73 9.61
N CYS A 26 -0.74 -22.99 8.51
CA CYS A 26 -1.79 -22.96 7.49
C CYS A 26 -1.92 -24.37 6.87
N THR A 27 -2.99 -25.09 7.20
CA THR A 27 -3.30 -26.42 6.68
C THR A 27 -3.94 -26.39 5.29
N LEU A 28 -3.85 -25.26 4.55
CA LEU A 28 -4.30 -25.18 3.16
C LEU A 28 -3.59 -26.21 2.25
N GLN A 29 -2.39 -26.66 2.62
CA GLN A 29 -1.69 -27.74 1.92
C GLN A 29 -2.30 -29.13 2.21
N GLU A 30 -3.00 -29.27 3.34
CA GLU A 30 -3.64 -30.53 3.78
C GLU A 30 -5.13 -30.58 3.39
N SER A 31 -5.72 -29.44 3.01
CA SER A 31 -7.09 -29.39 2.52
C SER A 31 -7.18 -29.94 1.10
N SER A 32 -7.85 -31.08 0.95
CA SER A 32 -8.32 -31.60 -0.33
C SER A 32 -9.42 -30.69 -0.87
N PHE A 33 -9.04 -29.68 -1.65
CA PHE A 33 -10.02 -28.84 -2.33
C PHE A 33 -10.77 -29.69 -3.37
N PRO A 34 -12.11 -29.78 -3.30
CA PRO A 34 -12.92 -30.55 -4.25
C PRO A 34 -12.99 -29.91 -5.64
N PHE A 35 -12.41 -28.72 -5.79
CA PHE A 35 -12.36 -27.97 -7.03
C PHE A 35 -10.90 -27.83 -7.48
N SER A 36 -10.66 -28.06 -8.77
CA SER A 36 -9.38 -27.73 -9.39
C SER A 36 -9.05 -26.27 -9.14
N LEU A 37 -7.79 -25.99 -8.79
CA LEU A 37 -7.31 -24.62 -8.74
C LEU A 37 -7.60 -23.95 -10.10
N PRO A 38 -8.01 -22.68 -10.12
CA PRO A 38 -8.21 -21.96 -11.37
C PRO A 38 -6.93 -22.07 -12.20
N THR A 39 -7.04 -22.67 -13.38
CA THR A 39 -5.90 -22.83 -14.28
C THR A 39 -5.70 -21.50 -14.97
N PHE A 40 -4.47 -20.98 -14.94
CA PHE A 40 -4.16 -19.78 -15.73
C PHE A 40 -4.45 -20.09 -17.20
N PRO A 41 -5.19 -19.23 -17.92
CA PRO A 41 -5.38 -19.41 -19.34
C PRO A 41 -4.00 -19.41 -20.01
N THR A 42 -3.65 -20.53 -20.67
CA THR A 42 -2.43 -20.66 -21.46
C THR A 42 -2.50 -19.71 -22.65
N ILE A 43 -1.37 -19.16 -23.12
CA ILE A 43 -1.36 -18.31 -24.32
C ILE A 43 -2.05 -19.00 -25.52
N GLU A 44 -1.89 -20.32 -25.64
CA GLU A 44 -2.59 -21.16 -26.62
C GLU A 44 -4.13 -21.14 -26.46
N SER A 45 -4.64 -21.03 -25.23
CA SER A 45 -6.07 -20.90 -24.98
C SER A 45 -6.62 -19.52 -25.38
N PHE A 46 -5.78 -18.47 -25.39
CA PHE A 46 -6.15 -17.18 -25.98
C PHE A 46 -6.21 -17.25 -27.51
N GLU A 47 -5.27 -17.96 -28.14
CA GLU A 47 -5.26 -18.17 -29.59
C GLU A 47 -6.37 -19.13 -30.08
N GLN A 48 -6.63 -20.21 -29.34
CA GLN A 48 -7.74 -21.14 -29.59
C GLN A 48 -9.11 -20.48 -29.33
N SER A 49 -9.24 -19.66 -28.29
CA SER A 49 -10.44 -18.83 -28.11
C SER A 49 -10.63 -17.87 -29.30
N ARG A 50 -9.54 -17.33 -29.86
CA ARG A 50 -9.62 -16.51 -31.09
C ARG A 50 -10.09 -17.31 -32.31
N GLY A 51 -9.89 -18.63 -32.34
CA GLY A 51 -10.29 -19.53 -33.42
C GLY A 51 -11.70 -20.15 -33.25
N ASP A 52 -12.13 -20.46 -32.04
CA ASP A 52 -13.44 -21.07 -31.74
C ASP A 52 -14.57 -20.03 -31.54
N ILE A 53 -14.23 -18.75 -31.33
CA ILE A 53 -15.18 -17.62 -31.21
C ILE A 53 -15.46 -16.99 -32.59
N PHE A 54 -15.92 -17.80 -33.55
CA PHE A 54 -16.71 -17.27 -34.68
C PHE A 54 -18.22 -17.48 -34.46
N SER A 55 -18.64 -17.90 -33.27
CA SER A 55 -20.05 -18.19 -32.94
C SER A 55 -20.59 -17.49 -31.68
N GLN A 56 -19.81 -16.66 -30.97
CA GLN A 56 -20.33 -15.81 -29.88
C GLN A 56 -19.71 -14.41 -29.91
N ASP A 57 -20.39 -13.50 -30.59
CA ASP A 57 -20.07 -12.08 -30.66
C ASP A 57 -20.18 -11.40 -29.29
N SER A 58 -19.06 -11.19 -28.60
CA SER A 58 -18.95 -10.16 -27.56
C SER A 58 -17.48 -9.75 -27.34
N PRO A 59 -16.98 -8.71 -28.04
CA PRO A 59 -15.60 -8.21 -27.87
C PRO A 59 -15.24 -7.87 -26.41
N THR A 60 -16.25 -7.56 -25.58
CA THR A 60 -16.11 -7.25 -24.16
C THR A 60 -15.60 -8.43 -23.31
N PHE A 61 -15.96 -9.67 -23.66
CA PHE A 61 -15.59 -10.86 -22.87
C PHE A 61 -14.11 -11.21 -23.02
N GLN A 62 -13.59 -11.11 -24.24
CA GLN A 62 -12.18 -11.42 -24.54
C GLN A 62 -11.22 -10.38 -23.94
N THR A 63 -11.57 -9.10 -23.99
CA THR A 63 -10.82 -8.02 -23.31
C THR A 63 -10.80 -8.20 -21.78
N THR A 64 -11.86 -8.78 -21.20
CA THR A 64 -11.95 -9.02 -19.75
C THR A 64 -11.02 -10.16 -19.30
N ILE A 65 -10.92 -11.24 -20.08
CA ILE A 65 -10.01 -12.37 -19.78
C ILE A 65 -8.55 -11.93 -19.92
N GLU A 66 -8.20 -11.21 -20.98
CA GLU A 66 -6.85 -10.67 -21.20
C GLU A 66 -6.46 -9.69 -20.08
N GLY A 67 -7.35 -8.76 -19.72
CA GLY A 67 -7.12 -7.81 -18.63
C GLY A 67 -6.90 -8.50 -17.28
N SER A 68 -7.66 -9.56 -16.98
CA SER A 68 -7.52 -10.34 -15.76
C SER A 68 -6.20 -11.11 -15.71
N TYR A 69 -5.76 -11.68 -16.84
CA TYR A 69 -4.46 -12.36 -16.94
C TYR A 69 -3.29 -11.40 -16.68
N TYR A 70 -3.29 -10.25 -17.36
CA TYR A 70 -2.27 -9.23 -17.15
C TYR A 70 -2.29 -8.67 -15.72
N PHE A 71 -3.48 -8.54 -15.12
CA PHE A 71 -3.64 -8.12 -13.74
C PHE A 71 -2.87 -9.06 -12.81
N TYR A 72 -3.07 -10.39 -12.93
CA TYR A 72 -2.37 -11.35 -12.08
C TYR A 72 -0.85 -11.31 -12.25
N LEU A 73 -0.35 -11.15 -13.48
CA LEU A 73 1.11 -11.01 -13.71
C LEU A 73 1.67 -9.72 -13.07
N ALA A 74 0.94 -8.60 -13.22
CA ALA A 74 1.30 -7.34 -12.58
C ALA A 74 1.26 -7.47 -11.05
N GLU A 75 0.27 -8.15 -10.49
CA GLU A 75 0.13 -8.36 -9.06
C GLU A 75 1.27 -9.23 -8.49
N ILE A 76 1.57 -10.37 -9.11
CA ILE A 76 2.64 -11.29 -8.64
C ILE A 76 3.99 -10.59 -8.62
N SER A 77 4.31 -9.85 -9.68
CA SER A 77 5.58 -9.10 -9.76
C SER A 77 5.66 -8.03 -8.68
N LEU A 78 4.57 -7.28 -8.46
CA LEU A 78 4.52 -6.26 -7.43
C LEU A 78 4.55 -6.84 -6.00
N ARG A 79 3.94 -8.01 -5.79
CA ARG A 79 3.97 -8.73 -4.51
C ARG A 79 5.39 -9.06 -4.07
N ARG A 80 6.24 -9.49 -5.01
CA ARG A 80 7.67 -9.75 -4.76
C ARG A 80 8.42 -8.47 -4.37
N LEU A 81 8.10 -7.36 -5.03
CA LEU A 81 8.69 -6.06 -4.74
C LEU A 81 8.26 -5.54 -3.36
N LEU A 82 6.98 -5.69 -3.01
CA LEU A 82 6.42 -5.35 -1.71
C LEU A 82 7.11 -6.15 -0.58
N ASN A 83 7.27 -7.46 -0.77
CA ASN A 83 7.97 -8.31 0.19
C ASN A 83 9.42 -7.86 0.41
N ARG A 84 10.16 -7.55 -0.66
CA ARG A 84 11.54 -7.03 -0.56
C ARG A 84 11.60 -5.66 0.11
N THR A 85 10.60 -4.81 -0.12
CA THR A 85 10.48 -3.52 0.56
C THR A 85 10.26 -3.71 2.06
N ARG A 86 9.37 -4.63 2.45
CA ARG A 86 9.15 -5.02 3.86
C ARG A 86 10.43 -5.60 4.48
N THR A 87 11.17 -6.43 3.76
CA THR A 87 12.47 -6.94 4.21
C THR A 87 13.50 -5.81 4.40
N ALA A 88 13.58 -4.84 3.49
CA ALA A 88 14.48 -3.70 3.64
C ALA A 88 14.11 -2.85 4.87
N ALA A 89 12.82 -2.69 5.16
CA ALA A 89 12.34 -1.95 6.32
C ALA A 89 12.76 -2.56 7.67
N THR A 90 13.20 -3.83 7.74
CA THR A 90 13.72 -4.43 8.98
C THR A 90 15.08 -3.85 9.40
N MET A 91 15.78 -3.15 8.49
CA MET A 91 17.00 -2.41 8.82
C MET A 91 16.73 -1.11 9.58
N LEU A 92 15.48 -0.65 9.65
CA LEU A 92 15.11 0.55 10.37
C LEU A 92 15.27 0.34 11.88
N SER A 93 15.84 1.33 12.54
CA SER A 93 16.01 1.34 13.99
C SER A 93 15.93 2.78 14.52
N PRO A 94 15.39 3.01 15.74
CA PRO A 94 15.39 4.33 16.36
C PRO A 94 16.80 4.91 16.53
N THR A 95 17.83 4.07 16.46
CA THR A 95 19.23 4.47 16.56
C THR A 95 19.99 4.44 15.24
N ILE A 96 19.30 4.52 14.09
CA ILE A 96 19.93 4.44 12.78
C ILE A 96 21.01 5.52 12.58
N ASP A 97 22.18 5.10 12.12
CA ASP A 97 23.32 5.97 11.83
C ASP A 97 23.38 6.32 10.33
N SER A 98 24.18 7.34 9.97
CA SER A 98 24.32 7.77 8.58
C SER A 98 24.76 6.64 7.63
N PRO A 99 25.78 5.81 7.95
CA PRO A 99 26.19 4.72 7.04
C PRO A 99 25.10 3.69 6.79
N THR A 100 24.33 3.30 7.83
CA THR A 100 23.22 2.34 7.67
C THR A 100 22.06 2.97 6.91
N ALA A 101 21.77 4.24 7.17
CA ALA A 101 20.77 4.99 6.43
C ALA A 101 21.14 5.10 4.93
N SER A 102 22.42 5.30 4.58
CA SER A 102 22.88 5.28 3.18
C SER A 102 22.67 3.93 2.52
N ARG A 103 23.10 2.82 3.15
CA ARG A 103 22.91 1.48 2.57
C ARG A 103 21.43 1.15 2.36
N LEU A 104 20.57 1.57 3.29
CA LEU A 104 19.14 1.40 3.15
C LEU A 104 18.59 2.27 2.02
N ALA A 105 19.01 3.53 1.92
CA ALA A 105 18.61 4.43 0.84
C ALA A 105 19.01 3.89 -0.55
N ASP A 106 20.21 3.31 -0.70
CA ASP A 106 20.63 2.64 -1.94
C ASP A 106 19.71 1.46 -2.28
N THR A 107 19.33 0.68 -1.28
CA THR A 107 18.39 -0.44 -1.45
C THR A 107 17.01 0.06 -1.88
N LEU A 108 16.49 1.10 -1.22
CA LEU A 108 15.20 1.72 -1.54
C LEU A 108 15.20 2.31 -2.95
N GLN A 109 16.27 2.98 -3.37
CA GLN A 109 16.40 3.53 -4.71
C GLN A 109 16.38 2.44 -5.80
N ASN A 110 17.04 1.30 -5.56
CA ASN A 110 16.97 0.16 -6.46
C ASN A 110 15.55 -0.42 -6.56
N LEU A 111 14.81 -0.47 -5.44
CA LEU A 111 13.42 -0.93 -5.41
C LEU A 111 12.49 0.07 -6.13
N GLU A 112 12.70 1.38 -5.96
CA GLU A 112 12.00 2.42 -6.70
C GLU A 112 12.22 2.30 -8.22
N HIS A 113 13.46 2.04 -8.65
CA HIS A 113 13.75 1.80 -10.06
C HIS A 113 12.98 0.60 -10.61
N GLN A 114 12.91 -0.49 -9.86
CA GLN A 114 12.12 -1.67 -10.25
C GLN A 114 10.62 -1.40 -10.28
N LEU A 115 10.12 -0.55 -9.38
CA LEU A 115 8.73 -0.10 -9.40
C LEU A 115 8.42 0.73 -10.65
N GLN A 116 9.37 1.57 -11.07
CA GLN A 116 9.26 2.34 -12.30
C GLN A 116 9.27 1.43 -13.54
N GLN A 117 10.16 0.44 -13.60
CA GLN A 117 10.17 -0.57 -14.66
C GLN A 117 8.87 -1.36 -14.71
N TRP A 118 8.33 -1.74 -13.54
CA TRP A 118 7.04 -2.41 -13.45
C TRP A 118 5.91 -1.56 -14.06
N LEU A 119 5.89 -0.26 -13.77
CA LEU A 119 4.91 0.69 -14.31
C LEU A 119 5.01 0.81 -15.84
N GLU A 120 6.24 0.87 -16.37
CA GLU A 120 6.50 0.96 -17.82
C GLU A 120 6.08 -0.30 -18.58
N CYS A 121 6.16 -1.46 -17.92
CA CYS A 121 5.74 -2.75 -18.47
C CYS A 121 4.23 -2.99 -18.40
N LEU A 122 3.44 -2.09 -17.80
CA LEU A 122 1.99 -2.28 -17.72
C LEU A 122 1.34 -2.19 -19.10
N PRO A 123 0.47 -3.15 -19.46
CA PRO A 123 -0.27 -3.09 -20.70
C PRO A 123 -1.27 -1.93 -20.68
N PRO A 124 -1.66 -1.38 -21.85
CA PRO A 124 -2.56 -0.22 -21.93
C PRO A 124 -3.85 -0.38 -21.13
N VAL A 125 -4.40 -1.59 -21.06
CA VAL A 125 -5.64 -1.91 -20.33
C VAL A 125 -5.54 -1.76 -18.81
N LEU A 126 -4.32 -1.72 -18.25
CA LEU A 126 -4.07 -1.54 -16.81
C LEU A 126 -3.40 -0.21 -16.46
N ARG A 127 -3.26 0.71 -17.42
CA ARG A 127 -2.65 2.02 -17.16
C ARG A 127 -3.59 2.91 -16.36
N PHE A 128 -3.01 3.67 -15.45
CA PHE A 128 -3.71 4.57 -14.55
C PHE A 128 -3.00 5.93 -14.46
N ASN A 129 -3.71 6.94 -14.00
CA ASN A 129 -3.15 8.26 -13.73
C ASN A 129 -2.21 8.20 -12.51
N LEU A 130 -1.03 8.82 -12.62
CA LEU A 130 0.02 8.70 -11.61
C LEU A 130 -0.32 9.45 -10.30
N PRO A 131 -0.41 8.74 -9.17
CA PRO A 131 -0.60 9.37 -7.86
C PRO A 131 0.70 10.01 -7.34
N PRO A 132 0.66 10.99 -6.42
CA PRO A 132 -0.55 11.64 -5.90
C PRO A 132 -1.00 12.84 -6.73
N ASP A 133 -0.37 13.09 -7.89
CA ASP A 133 -0.57 14.33 -8.66
C ASP A 133 -1.94 14.41 -9.35
N VAL A 134 -2.51 13.25 -9.69
CA VAL A 134 -3.82 13.17 -10.37
C VAL A 134 -4.73 12.20 -9.63
N PHE A 135 -5.94 12.64 -9.30
CA PHE A 135 -6.99 11.79 -8.72
C PHE A 135 -7.56 10.82 -9.76
N PRO A 136 -7.99 9.62 -9.34
CA PRO A 136 -8.57 8.64 -10.24
C PRO A 136 -9.93 9.12 -10.77
N SER A 137 -10.28 8.68 -11.99
CA SER A 137 -11.62 8.91 -12.55
C SER A 137 -12.68 8.18 -11.71
N PRO A 138 -13.87 8.76 -11.49
CA PRO A 138 -15.00 8.03 -10.90
C PRO A 138 -15.37 6.76 -11.68
N ASP A 139 -15.13 6.75 -12.99
CA ASP A 139 -15.42 5.64 -13.91
C ASP A 139 -14.21 4.73 -14.15
N GLU A 140 -13.18 4.79 -13.29
CA GLU A 140 -12.01 3.92 -13.37
C GLU A 140 -12.42 2.44 -13.21
N GLY A 141 -12.07 1.60 -14.19
CA GLY A 141 -12.38 0.18 -14.14
C GLY A 141 -11.72 -0.52 -12.94
N GLU A 142 -12.40 -1.54 -12.39
CA GLU A 142 -11.98 -2.19 -11.14
C GLU A 142 -10.54 -2.73 -11.17
N LEU A 143 -10.10 -3.35 -12.26
CA LEU A 143 -8.73 -3.86 -12.39
C LEU A 143 -7.69 -2.73 -12.39
N VAL A 144 -7.98 -1.62 -13.08
CA VAL A 144 -7.10 -0.44 -13.11
C VAL A 144 -6.98 0.14 -11.71
N LYS A 145 -8.12 0.27 -11.01
CA LYS A 145 -8.18 0.72 -9.61
C LYS A 145 -7.32 -0.17 -8.70
N LEU A 146 -7.47 -1.49 -8.78
CA LEU A 146 -6.70 -2.44 -7.95
C LEU A 146 -5.20 -2.33 -8.22
N VAL A 147 -4.78 -2.29 -9.49
CA VAL A 147 -3.36 -2.14 -9.88
C VAL A 147 -2.79 -0.82 -9.36
N ARG A 148 -3.53 0.28 -9.52
CA ARG A 148 -3.14 1.60 -9.00
C ARG A 148 -3.00 1.58 -7.49
N GLU A 149 -3.96 1.01 -6.75
CA GLU A 149 -3.91 0.93 -5.29
C GLU A 149 -2.68 0.16 -4.80
N ARG A 150 -2.37 -0.95 -5.47
CA ARG A 150 -1.18 -1.76 -5.20
C ARG A 150 0.12 -0.99 -5.48
N TYR A 151 0.19 -0.28 -6.61
CA TYR A 151 1.33 0.59 -6.92
C TYR A 151 1.55 1.66 -5.85
N VAL A 152 0.49 2.33 -5.42
CA VAL A 152 0.56 3.37 -4.39
C VAL A 152 0.96 2.78 -3.05
N GLU A 153 0.53 1.56 -2.71
CA GLU A 153 0.95 0.85 -1.50
C GLU A 153 2.47 0.67 -1.45
N VAL A 154 3.08 0.18 -2.54
CA VAL A 154 4.55 -0.01 -2.59
C VAL A 154 5.27 1.33 -2.50
N ARG A 155 4.80 2.35 -3.24
CA ARG A 155 5.40 3.70 -3.19
C ARG A 155 5.33 4.32 -1.80
N GLU A 156 4.19 4.19 -1.14
CA GLU A 156 3.99 4.67 0.22
C GLU A 156 4.97 3.99 1.17
N LEU A 157 5.11 2.66 1.10
CA LEU A 157 6.01 1.92 1.97
C LEU A 157 7.49 2.31 1.76
N LEU A 158 7.91 2.50 0.50
CA LEU A 158 9.25 3.00 0.17
C LEU A 158 9.48 4.39 0.77
N CYS A 159 8.54 5.32 0.57
CA CYS A 159 8.65 6.68 1.11
C CYS A 159 8.59 6.72 2.64
N ARG A 160 7.84 5.81 3.27
CA ARG A 160 7.70 5.71 4.72
C ARG A 160 9.01 5.30 5.39
N ALA A 161 9.84 4.49 4.74
CA ALA A 161 11.18 4.20 5.23
C ALA A 161 12.04 5.48 5.31
N TYR A 162 11.98 6.35 4.28
CA TYR A 162 12.65 7.65 4.33
C TYR A 162 12.09 8.56 5.43
N LEU A 163 10.77 8.59 5.61
CA LEU A 163 10.15 9.32 6.71
C LEU A 163 10.67 8.83 8.06
N TYR A 164 10.72 7.52 8.28
CA TYR A 164 11.27 6.94 9.50
C TYR A 164 12.72 7.40 9.74
N MET A 165 13.58 7.34 8.72
CA MET A 165 14.96 7.82 8.84
C MET A 165 15.03 9.31 9.19
N CYS A 166 14.16 10.14 8.62
CA CYS A 166 14.07 11.57 8.96
C CYS A 166 13.59 11.80 10.40
N LEU A 167 12.66 10.99 10.90
CA LEU A 167 12.10 11.14 12.25
C LEU A 167 13.07 10.67 13.34
N HIS A 168 13.85 9.62 13.06
CA HIS A 168 14.74 8.99 14.05
C HIS A 168 16.22 9.34 13.86
N GLY A 169 16.63 9.93 12.74
CA GLY A 169 18.03 10.24 12.45
C GLY A 169 18.69 11.19 13.46
N GLY A 170 17.95 12.21 13.91
CA GLY A 170 18.47 13.27 14.76
C GLY A 170 19.68 13.96 14.12
N THR A 171 20.73 14.19 14.92
CA THR A 171 22.00 14.80 14.48
C THR A 171 22.91 13.82 13.73
N ARG A 172 22.50 12.56 13.54
CA ARG A 172 23.35 11.51 12.95
C ARG A 172 23.34 11.51 11.43
N LEU A 173 22.37 12.16 10.79
CA LEU A 173 22.30 12.24 9.33
C LEU A 173 23.12 13.43 8.82
N THR A 174 23.74 13.26 7.66
CA THR A 174 24.46 14.36 7.00
C THR A 174 23.47 15.35 6.37
N PRO A 175 23.85 16.61 6.14
CA PRO A 175 22.98 17.59 5.48
C PRO A 175 22.42 17.11 4.12
N ALA A 176 23.24 16.41 3.32
CA ALA A 176 22.81 15.84 2.04
C ALA A 176 21.77 14.71 2.21
N GLN A 177 21.88 13.90 3.27
CA GLN A 177 20.87 12.91 3.60
C GLN A 177 19.57 13.56 4.04
N ILE A 178 19.63 14.61 4.86
CA ILE A 178 18.44 15.34 5.33
C ILE A 178 17.65 15.90 4.16
N GLU A 179 18.32 16.53 3.20
CA GLU A 179 17.68 17.09 2.00
C GLU A 179 17.05 15.99 1.13
N SER A 180 17.83 14.99 0.75
CA SER A 180 17.39 13.92 -0.15
C SER A 180 16.29 13.04 0.47
N PHE A 181 16.44 12.64 1.73
CA PHE A 181 15.44 11.83 2.43
C PHE A 181 14.20 12.66 2.76
N GLY A 182 14.36 13.94 3.10
CA GLY A 182 13.26 14.86 3.36
C GLY A 182 12.32 15.02 2.16
N ALA A 183 12.87 15.14 0.95
CA ALA A 183 12.07 15.18 -0.27
C ALA A 183 11.25 13.90 -0.48
N ARG A 184 11.86 12.73 -0.26
CA ARG A 184 11.19 11.41 -0.37
C ARG A 184 10.12 11.21 0.70
N ALA A 185 10.41 11.58 1.94
CA ALA A 185 9.46 11.56 3.05
C ALA A 185 8.24 12.46 2.78
N SER A 186 8.47 13.66 2.23
CA SER A 186 7.40 14.58 1.83
C SER A 186 6.47 13.97 0.78
N ASN A 187 7.02 13.27 -0.21
CA ASN A 187 6.22 12.52 -1.18
C ASN A 187 5.40 11.41 -0.51
N GLY A 188 5.96 10.71 0.48
CA GLY A 188 5.23 9.72 1.29
C GLY A 188 4.03 10.31 2.03
N LEU A 189 4.17 11.52 2.58
CA LEU A 189 3.05 12.21 3.24
C LEU A 189 1.98 12.63 2.23
N ARG A 190 2.35 13.09 1.03
CA ARG A 190 1.38 13.36 -0.05
C ARG A 190 0.65 12.09 -0.51
N LEU A 191 1.35 10.96 -0.59
CA LEU A 191 0.73 9.66 -0.88
C LEU A 191 -0.23 9.22 0.24
N SER A 192 0.12 9.48 1.50
CA SER A 192 -0.78 9.25 2.64
C SER A 192 -2.09 10.03 2.53
N ILE A 193 -2.01 11.33 2.20
CA ILE A 193 -3.18 12.18 1.93
C ILE A 193 -4.01 11.61 0.78
N TYR A 194 -3.36 11.32 -0.35
CA TYR A 194 -4.02 10.73 -1.52
C TYR A 194 -4.79 9.46 -1.14
N ARG A 195 -4.15 8.50 -0.45
CA ARG A 195 -4.80 7.23 -0.07
C ARG A 195 -5.95 7.39 0.90
N ILE A 196 -5.92 8.40 1.78
CA ILE A 196 -7.04 8.73 2.67
C ILE A 196 -8.22 9.24 1.83
N GLN A 197 -7.97 10.15 0.89
CA GLN A 197 -9.00 10.81 0.09
C GLN A 197 -9.60 9.92 -1.00
N THR A 198 -8.80 9.04 -1.64
CA THR A 198 -9.28 8.22 -2.77
C THR A 198 -9.95 6.92 -2.36
N GLU A 199 -9.91 6.57 -1.07
CA GLU A 199 -10.59 5.37 -0.60
C GLU A 199 -12.04 5.68 -0.26
N VAL A 200 -12.95 5.20 -1.11
CA VAL A 200 -14.38 5.19 -0.84
C VAL A 200 -14.63 4.23 0.32
N PRO A 201 -15.25 4.67 1.44
CA PRO A 201 -15.66 3.76 2.49
C PRO A 201 -16.74 2.82 1.91
N PHE A 202 -16.35 1.58 1.62
CA PHE A 202 -17.27 0.56 1.13
C PHE A 202 -18.15 0.01 2.26
N PHE A 203 -19.28 -0.59 1.86
CA PHE A 203 -20.12 -1.45 2.69
C PHE A 203 -19.30 -2.46 3.48
N ARG A 204 -19.81 -2.87 4.65
CA ARG A 204 -19.14 -3.80 5.56
C ARG A 204 -18.61 -5.05 4.84
N HIS A 205 -17.29 -5.28 4.87
CA HIS A 205 -16.66 -6.47 4.30
C HIS A 205 -15.43 -6.91 5.12
N PRO A 206 -14.94 -8.17 4.97
CA PRO A 206 -13.80 -8.68 5.75
C PRO A 206 -12.51 -7.86 5.65
N GLY A 207 -12.34 -7.05 4.60
CA GLY A 207 -11.18 -6.18 4.41
C GLY A 207 -11.25 -4.85 5.17
N SER A 208 -12.41 -4.47 5.72
CA SER A 208 -12.61 -3.19 6.42
C SER A 208 -11.67 -3.04 7.62
N TRP A 209 -11.37 -4.14 8.33
CA TRP A 209 -10.41 -4.14 9.44
C TRP A 209 -8.99 -3.79 9.00
N GLY A 210 -8.50 -4.42 7.93
CA GLY A 210 -7.18 -4.11 7.36
C GLY A 210 -7.10 -2.68 6.84
N ALA A 211 -8.15 -2.21 6.15
CA ALA A 211 -8.23 -0.85 5.65
C ALA A 211 -8.14 0.20 6.78
N CYS A 212 -8.84 -0.02 7.90
CA CYS A 212 -8.76 0.83 9.09
C CYS A 212 -7.33 0.96 9.61
N ARG A 213 -6.59 -0.15 9.71
CA ARG A 213 -5.19 -0.16 10.19
C ARG A 213 -4.23 0.56 9.25
N VAL A 214 -4.44 0.41 7.94
CA VAL A 214 -3.66 1.14 6.95
C VAL A 214 -3.92 2.65 7.05
N ARG A 215 -5.19 3.07 7.22
CA ARG A 215 -5.54 4.49 7.38
C ARG A 215 -5.06 5.09 8.69
N PHE A 216 -5.15 4.33 9.77
CA PHE A 216 -4.53 4.67 11.03
C PHE A 216 -3.02 4.92 10.88
N ASN A 217 -2.30 4.05 10.16
CA ASN A 217 -0.87 4.24 9.87
C ASN A 217 -0.59 5.54 9.08
N HIS A 218 -1.38 5.86 8.06
CA HIS A 218 -1.22 7.13 7.33
C HIS A 218 -1.42 8.34 8.26
N ALA A 219 -2.44 8.30 9.12
CA ALA A 219 -2.68 9.34 10.12
C ALA A 219 -1.51 9.48 11.11
N LEU A 220 -0.95 8.36 11.58
CA LEU A 220 0.24 8.36 12.43
C LEU A 220 1.46 8.98 11.72
N CYS A 221 1.67 8.69 10.44
CA CYS A 221 2.78 9.28 9.68
C CYS A 221 2.64 10.81 9.57
N LEU A 222 1.43 11.29 9.32
CA LEU A 222 1.12 12.73 9.27
C LEU A 222 1.38 13.39 10.63
N ILE A 223 0.84 12.83 11.72
CA ILE A 223 1.02 13.36 13.08
C ILE A 223 2.50 13.33 13.49
N ALA A 224 3.21 12.24 13.19
CA ALA A 224 4.63 12.11 13.52
C ALA A 224 5.47 13.18 12.82
N ALA A 225 5.18 13.47 11.54
CA ALA A 225 5.86 14.53 10.80
C ALA A 225 5.57 15.93 11.38
N VAL A 226 4.32 16.21 11.79
CA VAL A 226 3.95 17.46 12.47
C VAL A 226 4.73 17.60 13.78
N ARG A 227 4.71 16.57 14.63
CA ARG A 227 5.42 16.60 15.92
C ARG A 227 6.92 16.74 15.76
N ALA A 228 7.51 16.13 14.74
CA ALA A 228 8.94 16.31 14.46
C ALA A 228 9.30 17.76 14.14
N LYS A 229 8.40 18.50 13.47
CA LYS A 229 8.56 19.94 13.25
C LYS A 229 8.43 20.74 14.54
N GLU A 230 7.41 20.45 15.34
CA GLU A 230 7.20 21.11 16.64
C GLU A 230 8.40 20.91 17.60
N LEU A 231 8.97 19.71 17.58
CA LEU A 231 10.15 19.33 18.37
C LEU A 231 11.48 19.76 17.73
N ASN A 232 11.46 20.42 16.57
CA ASN A 232 12.65 20.85 15.82
C ASN A 232 13.67 19.73 15.59
N ILE A 233 13.21 18.54 15.19
CA ILE A 233 14.11 17.42 14.84
C ILE A 233 14.92 17.79 13.60
N GLU A 234 16.24 17.91 13.74
CA GLU A 234 17.16 18.34 12.67
C GLU A 234 17.04 17.47 11.41
N SER A 235 17.02 16.14 11.57
CA SER A 235 16.87 15.22 10.45
C SER A 235 15.52 15.28 9.72
N ALA A 236 14.52 15.94 10.30
CA ALA A 236 13.20 16.16 9.69
C ALA A 236 13.04 17.59 9.14
N ALA A 237 14.11 18.42 9.17
CA ALA A 237 14.05 19.81 8.76
C ALA A 237 13.53 20.00 7.31
N CYS A 238 13.90 19.10 6.39
CA CYS A 238 13.47 19.15 4.98
C CYS A 238 12.16 18.39 4.69
N VAL A 239 11.51 17.80 5.70
CA VAL A 239 10.20 17.14 5.51
C VAL A 239 9.11 18.21 5.37
N VAL A 240 8.27 18.13 4.35
CA VAL A 240 7.15 19.05 4.14
C VAL A 240 5.84 18.34 4.49
N VAL A 241 5.16 18.84 5.52
CA VAL A 241 3.84 18.34 5.92
C VAL A 241 2.78 18.98 5.03
N PRO A 242 1.90 18.20 4.36
CA PRO A 242 0.81 18.75 3.58
C PRO A 242 -0.19 19.53 4.44
N ASN A 243 -0.67 20.68 3.99
CA ASN A 243 -1.63 21.52 4.74
C ASN A 243 -2.93 20.78 5.11
N LEU A 244 -3.36 19.83 4.28
CA LEU A 244 -4.56 19.02 4.47
C LEU A 244 -4.42 17.92 5.56
N TRP A 245 -3.28 17.84 6.25
CA TRP A 245 -3.02 16.75 7.20
C TRP A 245 -4.10 16.62 8.27
N ARG A 246 -4.58 17.74 8.83
CA ARG A 246 -5.56 17.73 9.92
C ARG A 246 -6.92 17.22 9.44
N ASP A 247 -7.38 17.69 8.29
CA ASP A 247 -8.63 17.24 7.68
C ASP A 247 -8.58 15.76 7.34
N CYS A 248 -7.44 15.29 6.81
CA CYS A 248 -7.21 13.88 6.54
C CYS A 248 -7.18 13.01 7.80
N VAL A 249 -6.55 13.48 8.89
CA VAL A 249 -6.60 12.75 10.16
C VAL A 249 -8.03 12.69 10.70
N SER A 250 -8.82 13.78 10.57
CA SER A 250 -10.24 13.78 10.96
C SER A 250 -11.05 12.76 10.17
N MET A 251 -10.84 12.67 8.85
CA MET A 251 -11.49 11.64 8.02
C MET A 251 -11.15 10.21 8.49
N VAL A 252 -9.92 10.00 8.99
CA VAL A 252 -9.53 8.71 9.57
C VAL A 252 -10.22 8.47 10.92
N GLN A 253 -10.36 9.49 11.78
CA GLN A 253 -11.10 9.38 13.04
C GLN A 253 -12.56 8.98 12.80
N ASP A 254 -13.25 9.67 11.88
CA ASP A 254 -14.64 9.37 11.51
C ASP A 254 -14.78 7.92 11.02
N ARG A 255 -13.81 7.46 10.23
CA ARG A 255 -13.76 6.08 9.74
C ARG A 255 -13.55 5.08 10.87
N LEU A 256 -12.59 5.30 11.76
CA LEU A 256 -12.35 4.41 12.90
C LEU A 256 -13.55 4.36 13.85
N GLN A 257 -14.24 5.49 14.04
CA GLN A 257 -15.48 5.54 14.81
C GLN A 257 -16.61 4.75 14.15
N ALA A 258 -16.81 4.89 12.84
CA ALA A 258 -17.84 4.14 12.11
C ALA A 258 -17.65 2.61 12.24
N TRP A 259 -16.41 2.15 12.32
CA TRP A 259 -16.04 0.74 12.40
C TRP A 259 -15.62 0.27 13.80
N SER A 260 -15.84 1.07 14.86
CA SER A 260 -15.32 0.78 16.22
C SER A 260 -15.84 -0.54 16.78
N ASN A 261 -17.04 -0.96 16.37
CA ASN A 261 -17.73 -2.15 16.87
C ASN A 261 -17.35 -3.43 16.11
N GLU A 262 -16.50 -3.36 15.08
CA GLU A 262 -16.08 -4.51 14.27
C GLU A 262 -15.07 -5.43 14.99
N GLY A 263 -14.66 -5.08 16.22
CA GLY A 263 -13.67 -5.82 17.00
C GLY A 263 -12.24 -5.66 16.48
N GLY A 264 -11.28 -6.37 17.10
CA GLY A 264 -9.89 -6.40 16.62
C GLY A 264 -9.09 -5.10 16.79
N GLY A 265 -9.38 -4.29 17.80
CA GLY A 265 -8.54 -3.13 18.15
C GLY A 265 -8.89 -1.80 17.47
N ILE A 266 -9.94 -1.74 16.62
CA ILE A 266 -10.28 -0.52 15.86
C ILE A 266 -10.69 0.63 16.79
N SER A 267 -11.47 0.33 17.83
CA SER A 267 -11.88 1.33 18.83
C SER A 267 -10.65 1.95 19.52
N GLU A 268 -9.69 1.12 19.90
CA GLU A 268 -8.44 1.50 20.54
C GLU A 268 -7.57 2.38 19.63
N MET A 269 -7.56 2.11 18.31
CA MET A 269 -6.89 2.98 17.33
C MET A 269 -7.53 4.38 17.31
N GLY A 270 -8.86 4.46 17.37
CA GLY A 270 -9.58 5.74 17.45
C GLY A 270 -9.23 6.52 18.70
N ILE A 271 -9.27 5.87 19.88
CA ILE A 271 -8.89 6.47 21.16
C ILE A 271 -7.45 6.99 21.14
N LEU A 272 -6.52 6.20 20.60
CA LEU A 272 -5.12 6.59 20.49
C LEU A 272 -4.94 7.80 19.56
N LEU A 273 -5.66 7.84 18.44
CA LEU A 273 -5.58 8.96 17.49
C LEU A 273 -6.09 10.26 18.12
N ASP A 274 -7.20 10.20 18.86
CA ASP A 274 -7.75 11.32 19.63
C ASP A 274 -6.77 11.85 20.66
N TRP A 275 -6.13 10.94 21.40
CA TRP A 275 -5.11 11.28 22.39
C TRP A 275 -3.90 11.97 21.74
N LEU A 276 -3.44 11.46 20.59
CA LEU A 276 -2.32 12.04 19.86
C LEU A 276 -2.60 13.46 19.35
N LEU A 277 -3.84 13.78 18.99
CA LEU A 277 -4.22 15.11 18.51
C LEU A 277 -4.37 16.16 19.61
N LYS A 278 -4.79 15.74 20.81
CA LYS A 278 -4.98 16.65 21.96
C LYS A 278 -3.65 17.04 22.61
N GLY A 279 -2.59 16.27 22.38
CA GLY A 279 -1.29 16.43 23.02
C GLY A 279 -1.30 15.91 24.47
N PRO A 280 -0.13 15.60 25.06
CA PRO A 280 -0.06 15.26 26.47
C PRO A 280 -0.48 16.47 27.30
N THR A 281 -1.52 16.29 28.13
CA THR A 281 -1.86 17.21 29.23
C THR A 281 -0.78 17.23 30.28
#